data_AF-A0A075FW20-F1
#
_entry.id   AF-A0A075FW20-F1
#
_cell.length_a   1.000
_cell.length_b   1.000
_cell.length_c   1.000
_cell.angle_alpha   90.00
_cell.angle_beta   90.00
_cell.angle_gamma   90.00
#
_symmetry.space_group_name_H-M   'P 1'
#
loop_
_entity.id
_entity.type
_entity.pdbx_description
1 polymer ?
#
loop_
_entity_poly.entity_id
_entity_poly.type
_entity_poly.pdbx_seq_one_letter_code
_entity_poly.pdbx_strand_id
1 'polypeptide(L)'
;MVEIQDDSLSKIAVQKARDAYSKCKKLVIVEDDGLFINSLSGFPGPFSSYVFKTIGNNGILKLIGDNRDAQFVAIIAFCDSSNESMLFESKVAGIISKNIQGKGWGYDPIFVPENQNKTYAELAEKTRSLIGINL
;
A
#
# COMPACT_ATOMS: atom_id res chain seq x y z
N MET A 1 -14.55 -1.22 -10.57
CA MET A 1 -15.46 -0.72 -9.50
C MET A 1 -15.13 0.75 -9.30
N VAL A 2 -15.98 1.53 -8.66
CA VAL A 2 -15.62 2.91 -8.33
C VAL A 2 -14.81 2.88 -7.04
N GLU A 3 -13.66 3.55 -7.03
CA GLU A 3 -12.92 3.88 -5.81
C GLU A 3 -13.28 5.31 -5.46
N ILE A 4 -13.96 5.48 -4.34
CA ILE A 4 -14.33 6.81 -3.84
C ILE A 4 -13.09 7.52 -3.31
N GLN A 5 -13.13 8.85 -3.29
CA GLN A 5 -12.10 9.64 -2.61
C GLN A 5 -12.48 9.78 -1.14
N ASP A 6 -11.72 9.14 -0.26
CA ASP A 6 -11.82 9.26 1.20
C ASP A 6 -10.42 8.99 1.79
N ASP A 7 -10.11 9.57 2.95
CA ASP A 7 -8.83 9.31 3.63
C ASP A 7 -8.83 7.95 4.36
N SER A 8 -10.00 7.29 4.44
CA SER A 8 -10.19 6.00 5.09
C SER A 8 -10.19 4.84 4.09
N LEU A 9 -9.12 4.04 4.11
CA LEU A 9 -9.03 2.78 3.34
C LEU A 9 -10.23 1.85 3.61
N SER A 10 -10.73 1.81 4.86
CA SER A 10 -11.87 0.95 5.21
C SER A 10 -13.16 1.38 4.52
N LYS A 11 -13.44 2.68 4.43
CA LYS A 11 -14.60 3.16 3.69
C LYS A 11 -14.48 2.89 2.19
N ILE A 12 -13.29 3.07 1.62
CA ILE A 12 -13.03 2.76 0.21
C ILE A 12 -13.25 1.27 -0.05
N ALA A 13 -12.64 0.40 0.76
CA ALA A 13 -12.75 -1.04 0.63
C ALA A 13 -14.22 -1.53 0.78
N VAL A 14 -14.98 -1.00 1.75
CA VAL A 14 -16.40 -1.34 1.92
C VAL A 14 -17.22 -0.94 0.69
N GLN A 15 -17.04 0.29 0.18
CA GLN A 15 -17.79 0.74 -0.98
C GLN A 15 -17.43 -0.08 -2.22
N LYS A 16 -16.14 -0.37 -2.42
CA LYS A 16 -15.63 -1.22 -3.49
C LYS A 16 -16.21 -2.64 -3.40
N ALA A 17 -16.28 -3.22 -2.21
CA ALA A 17 -16.86 -4.55 -1.98
C ALA A 17 -18.35 -4.59 -2.32
N ARG A 18 -19.13 -3.61 -1.84
CA ARG A 18 -20.57 -3.48 -2.13
C ARG A 18 -20.84 -3.28 -3.62
N ASP A 19 -20.02 -2.46 -4.28
CA ASP A 19 -20.07 -2.23 -5.72
C ASP A 19 -19.75 -3.49 -6.53
N ALA A 20 -18.80 -4.32 -6.08
CA ALA A 20 -18.51 -5.60 -6.72
C ALA A 20 -19.65 -6.60 -6.50
N TYR A 21 -20.10 -6.75 -5.26
CA TYR A 21 -21.17 -7.65 -4.88
C TYR A 21 -22.46 -7.34 -5.67
N SER A 22 -22.81 -6.06 -5.80
CA SER A 22 -24.00 -5.64 -6.54
C SER A 22 -23.98 -6.07 -8.01
N LYS A 23 -22.79 -6.24 -8.61
CA LYS A 23 -22.58 -6.64 -10.01
C LYS A 23 -22.48 -8.15 -10.19
N CYS A 24 -21.72 -8.84 -9.33
CA CYS A 24 -21.46 -10.27 -9.51
C CYS A 24 -22.46 -11.18 -8.77
N LYS A 25 -23.12 -10.67 -7.72
CA LYS A 25 -24.03 -11.42 -6.83
C LYS A 25 -23.41 -12.70 -6.27
N LYS A 26 -22.11 -12.67 -6.01
CA LYS A 26 -21.31 -13.76 -5.43
C LYS A 26 -20.47 -13.21 -4.27
N LEU A 27 -19.89 -14.12 -3.49
CA LEU A 27 -18.88 -13.78 -2.48
C LEU A 27 -17.75 -12.96 -3.11
N VAL A 28 -17.40 -11.85 -2.47
CA VAL A 28 -16.41 -10.89 -2.96
C VAL A 28 -15.36 -10.66 -1.90
N ILE A 29 -14.10 -10.63 -2.34
CA ILE A 29 -12.97 -10.08 -1.59
C ILE A 29 -12.42 -8.94 -2.41
N VAL A 30 -12.22 -7.79 -1.77
CA VAL A 30 -11.49 -6.66 -2.34
C VAL A 30 -10.40 -6.23 -1.35
N GLU A 31 -9.40 -5.57 -1.88
CA GLU A 31 -8.31 -4.98 -1.11
C GLU A 31 -8.17 -3.50 -1.50
N ASP A 32 -7.78 -2.71 -0.52
CA ASP A 32 -7.31 -1.35 -0.71
C ASP A 32 -6.14 -1.07 0.25
N ASP A 33 -5.05 -0.52 -0.28
CA ASP A 33 -3.80 -0.34 0.44
C ASP A 33 -3.14 1.01 0.17
N GLY A 34 -2.22 1.39 1.05
CA GLY A 34 -1.47 2.63 0.88
C GLY A 34 -0.26 2.76 1.79
N LEU A 35 0.65 3.63 1.37
CA LEU A 35 1.78 4.10 2.16
C LEU A 35 1.38 5.35 2.94
N PHE A 36 1.62 5.34 4.26
CA PHE A 36 1.34 6.46 5.15
C PHE A 36 2.65 6.94 5.77
N ILE A 37 3.03 8.19 5.53
CA ILE A 37 4.28 8.78 6.03
C ILE A 37 3.95 9.79 7.13
N ASN A 38 4.53 9.61 8.32
CA ASN A 38 4.17 10.39 9.50
C ASN A 38 4.47 11.88 9.34
N SER A 39 5.63 12.25 8.80
CA SER A 39 5.99 13.66 8.57
C SER A 39 5.17 14.35 7.49
N LEU A 40 4.44 13.59 6.68
CA LEU A 40 3.52 14.10 5.66
C LEU A 40 2.06 13.96 6.10
N SER A 41 1.80 13.84 7.41
CA SER A 41 0.46 13.68 7.98
C SER A 41 -0.33 12.52 7.36
N GLY A 42 0.35 11.41 7.04
CA GLY A 42 -0.25 10.22 6.43
C GLY A 42 -0.29 10.21 4.90
N PHE A 43 0.06 11.30 4.21
CA PHE A 43 0.21 11.29 2.76
C PHE A 43 1.34 10.32 2.32
N PRO A 44 1.21 9.60 1.18
CA PRO A 44 0.11 9.65 0.20
C PRO A 44 -1.18 8.93 0.58
N GLY A 45 -1.15 8.03 1.57
CA GLY A 45 -2.32 7.31 2.07
C GLY A 45 -3.05 6.54 0.98
N PRO A 46 -4.40 6.55 0.93
CA PRO A 46 -5.19 5.88 -0.11
C PRO A 46 -4.87 6.33 -1.54
N PHE A 47 -4.24 7.50 -1.72
CA PHE A 47 -3.89 8.03 -3.02
C PHE A 47 -2.50 7.56 -3.52
N SER A 48 -1.91 6.58 -2.84
CA SER A 48 -0.58 6.01 -3.12
C SER A 48 -0.32 5.73 -4.60
N SER A 49 -1.25 5.05 -5.28
CA SER A 49 -1.08 4.73 -6.71
C SER A 49 -0.98 5.97 -7.60
N TYR A 50 -1.82 6.98 -7.33
CA TYR A 50 -1.83 8.23 -8.10
C TYR A 50 -0.57 9.07 -7.84
N VAL A 51 -0.19 9.21 -6.57
CA VAL A 51 1.02 9.95 -6.18
C VAL A 51 2.27 9.28 -6.76
N PHE A 52 2.33 7.95 -6.76
CA PHE A 52 3.43 7.22 -7.38
C PHE A 52 3.52 7.48 -8.89
N LYS A 53 2.40 7.43 -9.60
CA LYS A 53 2.36 7.68 -11.06
C LYS A 53 2.75 9.11 -11.45
N THR A 54 2.59 10.07 -10.55
CA THR A 54 2.84 11.49 -10.82
C THR A 54 4.22 11.93 -10.38
N ILE A 55 4.49 11.92 -9.07
CA ILE A 55 5.77 12.40 -8.51
C ILE A 55 6.74 11.26 -8.20
N GLY A 56 6.23 10.04 -8.04
CA GLY A 56 7.01 8.82 -7.79
C GLY A 56 7.86 8.88 -6.52
N ASN A 57 8.78 7.92 -6.41
CA ASN A 57 9.70 7.82 -5.27
C ASN A 57 10.55 9.08 -5.10
N ASN A 58 11.03 9.66 -6.20
CA ASN A 58 11.80 10.90 -6.17
C ASN A 58 10.99 12.08 -5.60
N GLY A 59 9.70 12.15 -5.90
CA GLY A 59 8.81 13.16 -5.34
C GLY A 59 8.65 13.02 -3.83
N ILE A 60 8.38 11.81 -3.35
CA ILE A 60 8.29 11.52 -1.90
C ILE A 60 9.59 11.89 -1.20
N LEU A 61 10.75 11.51 -1.74
CA LEU A 61 12.05 11.80 -1.15
C LEU A 61 12.35 13.31 -1.06
N LYS A 62 11.75 14.13 -1.94
CA LYS A 62 11.87 15.60 -1.89
C LYS A 62 10.92 16.26 -0.89
N LEU A 63 9.78 15.64 -0.61
CA LEU A 63 8.74 16.20 0.29
C LEU A 63 8.98 15.83 1.75
N ILE A 64 9.48 14.62 2.00
CA ILE A 64 9.60 14.08 3.34
C ILE A 64 10.59 14.89 4.20
N GLY A 65 10.21 15.12 5.45
CA GLY A 65 11.04 15.81 6.44
C GLY A 65 12.05 14.90 7.14
N ASP A 66 12.53 15.36 8.30
CA ASP A 66 13.51 14.63 9.12
C ASP A 66 12.92 13.36 9.75
N ASN A 67 11.65 13.39 10.16
CA ASN A 67 10.94 12.19 10.57
C ASN A 67 10.56 11.37 9.32
N ARG A 68 11.10 10.16 9.22
CA ARG A 68 10.91 9.27 8.06
C ARG A 68 10.05 8.05 8.38
N ASP A 69 9.45 8.00 9.56
CA ASP A 69 8.56 6.92 9.97
C ASP A 69 7.40 6.81 8.99
N ALA A 70 7.13 5.59 8.56
CA ALA A 70 6.07 5.28 7.62
C ALA A 70 5.50 3.89 7.88
N GLN A 71 4.35 3.62 7.30
CA GLN A 71 3.75 2.30 7.33
C GLN A 71 3.01 2.01 6.04
N PHE A 72 3.05 0.76 5.60
CA PHE A 72 2.06 0.24 4.68
C PHE A 72 0.85 -0.23 5.48
N VAL A 73 -0.34 0.14 5.02
CA VAL A 73 -1.61 -0.34 5.57
C VAL A 73 -2.41 -0.94 4.42
N ALA A 74 -2.98 -2.13 4.64
CA ALA A 74 -3.92 -2.74 3.71
C ALA A 74 -5.20 -3.14 4.44
N ILE A 75 -6.34 -2.87 3.81
CA ILE A 75 -7.65 -3.31 4.25
C ILE A 75 -8.20 -4.30 3.25
N ILE A 76 -8.49 -5.50 3.72
CA ILE A 76 -9.23 -6.52 2.97
C ILE A 76 -10.69 -6.44 3.43
N ALA A 77 -11.60 -6.24 2.47
CA ALA A 77 -13.04 -6.29 2.71
C ALA A 77 -13.63 -7.54 2.07
N PHE A 78 -14.22 -8.38 2.92
CA PHE A 78 -15.02 -9.53 2.51
C PHE A 78 -16.50 -9.17 2.57
N CYS A 79 -17.24 -9.47 1.51
CA CYS A 79 -18.68 -9.22 1.43
C CYS A 79 -19.43 -10.43 0.89
N ASP A 80 -20.52 -10.79 1.57
CA ASP A 80 -21.40 -11.90 1.24
C ASP A 80 -22.86 -11.43 1.07
N SER A 81 -23.81 -12.38 1.04
CA SER A 81 -25.24 -12.10 0.88
C SER A 81 -25.89 -11.32 2.02
N SER A 82 -25.23 -11.16 3.16
CA SER A 82 -25.73 -10.34 4.28
C SER A 82 -25.62 -8.83 4.01
N ASN A 83 -24.87 -8.42 2.96
CA ASN A 83 -24.56 -7.02 2.64
C ASN A 83 -23.77 -6.29 3.75
N GLU A 84 -23.35 -7.00 4.80
CA GLU A 84 -22.35 -6.58 5.76
C GLU A 84 -20.96 -6.92 5.22
N SER A 85 -19.98 -6.07 5.51
CA SER A 85 -18.59 -6.29 5.09
C SER A 85 -17.74 -6.57 6.32
N MET A 86 -17.07 -7.72 6.33
CA MET A 86 -16.03 -8.01 7.31
C MET A 86 -14.73 -7.38 6.84
N LEU A 87 -14.06 -6.66 7.73
CA LEU A 87 -12.80 -5.98 7.43
C LEU A 87 -11.65 -6.64 8.16
N PHE A 88 -10.56 -6.83 7.45
CA PHE A 88 -9.28 -7.28 7.98
C PHE A 88 -8.23 -6.23 7.67
N GLU A 89 -7.53 -5.78 8.71
CA GLU A 89 -6.46 -4.78 8.58
C GLU A 89 -5.10 -5.45 8.77
N SER A 90 -4.16 -5.09 7.89
CA SER A 90 -2.74 -5.37 8.09
C SER A 90 -1.95 -4.06 8.07
N LYS A 91 -0.91 -4.02 8.90
CA LYS A 91 0.00 -2.88 8.99
C LYS A 91 1.43 -3.40 9.01
N VAL A 92 2.29 -2.76 8.24
CA VAL A 92 3.73 -2.98 8.31
C VAL A 92 4.41 -1.65 8.59
N ALA A 93 4.96 -1.52 9.79
CA ALA A 93 5.75 -0.36 10.19
C ALA A 93 7.13 -0.38 9.51
N GLY A 94 7.70 0.81 9.33
CA GLY A 94 9.02 0.98 8.75
C GLY A 94 9.42 2.44 8.64
N ILE A 95 10.40 2.69 7.79
CA ILE A 95 10.89 4.04 7.47
C ILE A 95 11.07 4.21 5.97
N ILE A 96 11.03 5.46 5.52
CA ILE A 96 11.45 5.80 4.15
C ILE A 96 12.97 5.92 4.13
N SER A 97 13.65 5.21 3.22
CA SER A 97 15.10 5.29 3.01
C SER A 97 15.52 6.67 2.51
N LYS A 98 16.79 7.05 2.67
CA LYS A 98 17.30 8.34 2.16
C LYS A 98 17.40 8.39 0.64
N ASN A 99 17.63 7.25 0.01
CA ASN A 99 17.83 7.10 -1.43
C ASN A 99 17.08 5.86 -1.92
N ILE A 100 16.67 5.89 -3.19
CA ILE A 100 16.10 4.74 -3.90
C ILE A 100 17.14 3.61 -3.93
N GLN A 101 16.75 2.41 -3.49
CA GLN A 101 17.59 1.21 -3.47
C GLN A 101 16.81 0.03 -4.06
N GLY A 102 17.47 -0.77 -4.89
CA GLY A 102 16.84 -1.89 -5.62
C GLY A 102 15.84 -1.46 -6.71
N LYS A 103 15.29 -2.44 -7.41
CA LYS A 103 14.22 -2.32 -8.40
C LYS A 103 13.00 -3.12 -7.96
N GLY A 104 11.86 -2.43 -7.87
CA GLY A 104 10.62 -3.00 -7.36
C GLY A 104 9.40 -2.22 -7.85
N TRP A 105 8.25 -2.55 -7.29
CA TRP A 105 6.98 -1.93 -7.65
C TRP A 105 6.62 -0.82 -6.64
N GLY A 106 5.96 0.24 -7.11
CA GLY A 106 5.53 1.35 -6.25
C GLY A 106 6.66 1.90 -5.35
N TYR A 107 6.37 1.94 -4.05
CA TYR A 107 7.29 2.49 -3.04
C TYR A 107 8.26 1.47 -2.44
N ASP A 108 8.26 0.21 -2.91
CA ASP A 108 9.21 -0.82 -2.45
C ASP A 108 10.68 -0.36 -2.45
N PRO A 109 11.15 0.42 -3.45
CA PRO A 109 12.54 0.88 -3.49
C PRO A 109 12.91 1.95 -2.46
N ILE A 110 11.93 2.47 -1.72
CA ILE A 110 12.19 3.48 -0.68
C ILE A 110 11.63 3.09 0.69
N PHE A 111 10.92 1.98 0.83
CA PHE A 111 10.39 1.55 2.12
C PHE A 111 11.29 0.49 2.75
N VAL A 112 11.81 0.78 3.94
CA VAL A 112 12.57 -0.16 4.78
C VAL A 112 11.65 -0.62 5.91
N PRO A 113 11.17 -1.88 5.90
CA PRO A 113 10.34 -2.38 6.98
C PRO A 113 11.11 -2.44 8.31
N GLU A 114 10.37 -2.37 9.41
CA GLU A 114 10.93 -2.50 10.75
C GLU A 114 11.76 -3.77 10.90
N ASN A 115 12.82 -3.71 11.71
CA ASN A 115 13.77 -4.80 11.94
C ASN A 115 14.54 -5.26 10.69
N GLN A 116 14.55 -4.47 9.62
CA GLN A 116 15.39 -4.69 8.43
C GLN A 116 16.32 -3.49 8.19
N ASN A 117 17.37 -3.72 7.40
CA ASN A 117 18.31 -2.69 6.95
C ASN A 117 18.29 -2.49 5.42
N LYS A 118 17.33 -3.10 4.74
CA LYS A 118 17.17 -3.11 3.29
C LYS A 118 15.75 -2.75 2.93
N THR A 119 15.60 -2.10 1.77
CA THR A 119 14.29 -1.78 1.22
C THR A 119 13.55 -3.05 0.80
N TYR A 120 12.22 -2.99 0.68
CA TYR A 120 11.45 -4.12 0.14
C TYR A 120 11.93 -4.55 -1.24
N ALA A 121 12.32 -3.61 -2.11
CA ALA A 121 12.86 -3.94 -3.42
C ALA A 121 14.13 -4.79 -3.33
N GLU A 122 15.08 -4.43 -2.47
CA GLU A 122 16.31 -5.20 -2.25
C GLU A 122 16.06 -6.56 -1.59
N LEU A 123 15.11 -6.63 -0.64
CA LEU A 123 14.71 -7.89 0.00
C LEU A 123 14.09 -8.84 -1.05
N ALA A 124 13.24 -8.32 -1.94
CA ALA A 124 12.65 -9.09 -3.03
C ALA A 124 13.69 -9.55 -4.07
N GLU A 125 14.65 -8.69 -4.44
CA GLU A 125 15.79 -9.08 -5.30
C GLU A 125 16.62 -10.21 -4.67
N LYS A 126 16.94 -10.11 -3.37
CA LYS A 126 17.67 -11.15 -2.65
C LYS A 126 16.91 -12.47 -2.65
N THR A 127 15.62 -12.44 -2.33
CA THR A 127 14.78 -13.65 -2.32
C THR A 127 14.69 -14.27 -3.71
N ARG A 128 14.47 -13.47 -4.76
CA ARG A 128 14.46 -13.93 -6.16
C ARG A 128 15.77 -14.60 -6.56
N SER A 129 16.90 -14.01 -6.18
CA SER A 129 18.23 -14.59 -6.42
C SER A 129 18.43 -15.92 -5.70
N LEU A 130 17.90 -16.09 -4.49
CA LEU A 130 18.01 -17.34 -3.73
C LEU A 130 17.17 -18.46 -4.33
N ILE A 131 16.01 -18.14 -4.92
CA ILE A 131 15.08 -19.13 -5.50
C ILE A 131 15.23 -19.30 -7.03
N GLY A 132 16.13 -18.56 -7.68
CA GLY A 132 16.48 -18.72 -9.09
C GLY A 132 15.45 -18.19 -10.10
N ILE A 133 14.62 -17.20 -9.74
CA ILE A 133 13.59 -16.64 -10.61
C ILE A 133 14.01 -15.24 -11.10
N ASN A 134 14.21 -15.09 -12.41
CA ASN A 134 14.35 -13.80 -13.10
C ASN A 134 13.14 -13.63 -14.05
N LEU A 135 12.38 -12.56 -13.91
CA LEU A 135 11.32 -12.13 -14.86
C LEU A 135 11.84 -11.00 -15.73
#